data_AF-A0A366ZTU6-F1
#
_entry.id   AF-A0A366ZTU6-F1
#
_cell.length_a   1.000
_cell.length_b   1.000
_cell.length_c   1.000
_cell.angle_alpha   90.00
_cell.angle_beta   90.00
_cell.angle_gamma   90.00
#
_symmetry.space_group_name_H-M   'P 1'
#
loop_
_entity.id
_entity.type
_entity.pdbx_description
1 polymer ?
#
loop_
_entity_poly.entity_id
_entity_poly.type
_entity_poly.pdbx_seq_one_letter_code
_entity_poly.pdbx_strand_id
1 'polypeptide(L)'
;MPRRPGTGERQAERRHYTGDQPHADEPLIPGEVLYGDDPVVINVGKDVVTLRVENTADRPVQVGSHYHFAEVNPALEFDRKAAWGRRLNVVSGGSMRFEPGAAEQVELIPIAGQRIVAGLRGECGGKLDG
;
A
#
# COMPACT_ATOMS: atom_id res chain seq x y z
N MET A 1 6.13 -16.10 -10.69
CA MET A 1 6.26 -17.34 -11.49
C MET A 1 5.39 -17.24 -12.73
N PRO A 2 5.91 -17.58 -13.93
CA PRO A 2 5.09 -17.66 -15.13
C PRO A 2 4.00 -18.71 -14.96
N ARG A 3 2.78 -18.37 -15.38
CA ARG A 3 1.68 -19.34 -15.46
C ARG A 3 1.73 -20.05 -16.81
N ARG A 4 1.23 -21.29 -16.88
CA ARG A 4 1.00 -21.96 -18.15
C ARG A 4 0.07 -21.09 -19.01
N PRO A 5 0.47 -20.73 -20.25
CA PRO A 5 -0.42 -20.05 -21.17
C PRO A 5 -1.70 -20.85 -21.37
N GLY A 6 -2.87 -20.19 -21.29
CA GLY A 6 -4.17 -20.79 -21.59
C GLY A 6 -4.86 -21.54 -20.44
N THR A 7 -4.14 -22.10 -19.46
CA THR A 7 -4.77 -22.86 -18.36
C THR A 7 -4.79 -22.12 -17.02
N GLY A 8 -3.97 -21.08 -16.85
CA GLY A 8 -3.84 -20.38 -15.56
C GLY A 8 -3.17 -21.21 -14.45
N GLU A 9 -2.81 -22.46 -14.74
CA GLU A 9 -2.08 -23.36 -13.86
C GLU A 9 -0.63 -22.90 -13.71
N ARG A 10 -0.01 -23.25 -12.58
CA ARG A 10 1.41 -22.97 -12.36
C ARG A 10 2.26 -23.94 -13.18
N GLN A 11 3.39 -23.46 -13.73
CA GLN A 11 4.33 -24.32 -14.44
C GLN A 11 5.04 -25.33 -13.52
N ALA A 12 5.14 -25.02 -12.22
CA ALA A 12 5.67 -25.89 -11.18
C ALA A 12 4.92 -25.66 -9.86
N GLU A 13 5.00 -26.64 -8.96
CA GLU A 13 4.51 -26.50 -7.60
C GLU A 13 5.28 -25.40 -6.83
N ARG A 14 4.63 -24.79 -5.84
CA ARG A 14 5.28 -23.78 -5.02
C ARG A 14 6.20 -24.49 -4.03
N ARG A 15 7.52 -24.32 -4.19
CA ARG A 15 8.50 -24.74 -3.19
C ARG A 15 8.80 -23.61 -2.21
N HIS A 16 9.09 -24.00 -0.98
CA HIS A 16 9.36 -23.10 0.14
C HIS A 16 10.86 -23.17 0.45
N TYR A 17 11.46 -22.05 0.85
CA TYR A 17 12.86 -22.06 1.23
C TYR A 17 13.01 -22.73 2.59
N THR A 18 13.68 -23.89 2.63
CA THR A 18 13.88 -24.68 3.86
C THR A 18 15.13 -24.29 4.63
N GLY A 19 15.93 -23.32 4.15
CA GLY A 19 17.19 -22.91 4.79
C GLY A 19 18.41 -23.72 4.35
N ASP A 20 18.22 -24.91 3.77
CA ASP A 20 19.30 -25.77 3.28
C ASP A 20 19.75 -25.42 1.86
N GLN A 21 20.98 -25.82 1.52
CA GLN A 21 21.43 -25.82 0.13
C GLN A 21 20.58 -26.81 -0.66
N PRO A 22 20.15 -26.48 -1.90
CA PRO A 22 19.38 -27.41 -2.71
C PRO A 22 20.14 -28.72 -2.87
N HIS A 23 19.50 -29.83 -2.52
CA HIS A 23 20.10 -31.15 -2.67
C HIS A 23 20.29 -31.45 -4.15
N ALA A 24 21.36 -32.19 -4.50
CA ALA A 24 21.69 -32.52 -5.90
C ALA A 24 20.57 -33.29 -6.63
N ASP A 25 19.65 -33.91 -5.87
CA ASP A 25 18.50 -34.65 -6.38
C ASP A 25 17.26 -33.76 -6.63
N GLU A 26 17.31 -32.49 -6.26
CA GLU A 26 16.22 -31.56 -6.52
C GLU A 26 16.24 -31.05 -7.97
N PRO A 27 15.07 -31.03 -8.65
CA PRO A 27 15.01 -30.49 -10.01
C PRO A 27 15.37 -28.99 -10.00
N LEU A 28 16.32 -28.62 -10.86
CA LEU A 28 16.67 -27.23 -11.14
C LEU A 28 15.51 -26.53 -11.89
N ILE A 29 15.00 -25.44 -11.33
CA ILE A 29 13.96 -24.62 -11.95
C ILE A 29 14.54 -23.22 -12.23
N PRO A 30 14.94 -22.90 -13.48
CA PRO A 30 15.48 -21.59 -13.83
C PRO A 30 14.49 -20.45 -13.52
N GLY A 31 14.96 -19.43 -12.79
CA GLY A 31 14.16 -18.26 -12.42
C GLY A 31 13.21 -18.48 -11.23
N GLU A 32 13.37 -19.58 -10.49
CA GLU A 32 12.58 -19.82 -9.29
C GLU A 32 12.96 -18.83 -8.17
N VAL A 33 11.94 -18.30 -7.49
CA VAL A 33 12.06 -17.54 -6.25
C VAL A 33 11.45 -18.40 -5.14
N LEU A 34 12.28 -18.80 -4.19
CA LEU A 34 11.87 -19.50 -2.98
C LEU A 34 11.52 -18.47 -1.90
N TYR A 35 10.26 -18.46 -1.48
CA TYR A 35 9.77 -17.52 -0.48
C TYR A 35 9.96 -18.11 0.92
N GLY A 36 10.10 -17.23 1.92
CA GLY A 36 9.83 -17.60 3.30
C GLY A 36 8.33 -17.83 3.53
N ASP A 37 8.02 -18.43 4.68
CA ASP A 37 6.65 -18.80 5.05
C ASP A 37 5.86 -17.61 5.61
N ASP A 38 6.56 -16.71 6.30
CA ASP A 38 5.92 -15.64 7.03
C ASP A 38 5.58 -14.45 6.14
N PRO A 39 4.42 -13.79 6.38
CA PRO A 39 4.10 -12.52 5.77
C PRO A 39 5.14 -11.45 6.11
N VAL A 40 5.47 -10.61 5.13
CA VAL A 40 6.29 -9.42 5.37
C VAL A 40 5.43 -8.34 6.02
N VAL A 41 5.70 -8.06 7.30
CA VAL A 41 5.05 -6.95 8.01
C VAL A 41 5.61 -5.62 7.48
N ILE A 42 4.73 -4.73 7.06
CA ILE A 42 5.10 -3.42 6.52
C ILE A 42 4.89 -2.31 7.55
N ASN A 43 5.60 -1.20 7.38
CA ASN A 43 5.43 0.01 8.19
C ASN A 43 5.52 -0.23 9.71
N VAL A 44 6.34 -1.19 10.14
CA VAL A 44 6.49 -1.56 11.55
C VAL A 44 6.90 -0.36 12.40
N GLY A 45 6.30 -0.24 13.58
CA GLY A 45 6.63 0.80 14.56
C GLY A 45 6.15 2.21 14.20
N LYS A 46 5.27 2.34 13.21
CA LYS A 46 4.63 3.63 12.89
C LYS A 46 3.38 3.85 13.74
N ASP A 47 3.16 5.11 14.11
CA ASP A 47 1.96 5.55 14.84
C ASP A 47 0.74 5.52 13.92
N VAL A 48 -0.09 4.48 14.02
CA VAL A 48 -1.27 4.31 13.16
C VAL A 48 -2.46 5.08 13.73
N VAL A 49 -3.16 5.82 12.86
CA VAL A 49 -4.45 6.44 13.17
C VAL A 49 -5.50 5.92 12.21
N THR A 50 -6.66 5.53 12.74
CA THR A 50 -7.80 5.07 11.95
C THR A 50 -8.81 6.20 11.77
N LEU A 51 -9.20 6.49 10.54
CA LEU A 51 -10.22 7.50 10.20
C LEU A 51 -11.35 6.87 9.38
N ARG A 52 -12.58 7.32 9.63
CA ARG A 52 -13.71 7.06 8.73
C ARG A 52 -13.69 8.10 7.60
N VAL A 53 -13.74 7.64 6.36
CA VAL A 53 -13.68 8.47 5.16
C VAL A 53 -14.88 8.18 4.29
N GLU A 54 -15.63 9.22 3.92
CA GLU A 54 -16.83 9.11 3.10
C GLU A 54 -16.63 9.82 1.76
N ASN A 55 -17.02 9.17 0.65
CA ASN A 55 -16.98 9.80 -0.66
C ASN A 55 -18.35 10.42 -0.99
N THR A 56 -18.42 11.74 -0.95
CA THR A 56 -19.65 12.50 -1.23
C THR A 56 -19.80 12.85 -2.72
N ALA A 57 -18.84 12.47 -3.57
CA ALA A 57 -18.93 12.66 -5.02
C ALA A 57 -19.85 11.63 -5.70
N ASP A 58 -20.23 11.96 -6.92
CA ASP A 58 -20.93 11.08 -7.86
C ASP A 58 -20.01 10.10 -8.60
N ARG A 59 -18.70 10.18 -8.35
CA ARG A 59 -17.67 9.40 -9.03
C ARG A 59 -16.73 8.75 -8.04
N PRO A 60 -16.17 7.58 -8.39
CA PRO A 60 -15.22 6.89 -7.55
C PRO A 60 -13.91 7.67 -7.43
N VAL A 61 -13.30 7.61 -6.26
CA VAL A 61 -11.99 8.22 -5.97
C VAL A 61 -11.01 7.13 -5.57
N GLN A 62 -9.78 7.17 -6.08
CA GLN A 62 -8.71 6.24 -5.71
C GLN A 62 -7.51 7.01 -5.20
N VAL A 63 -7.01 6.62 -4.02
CA VAL A 63 -5.91 7.29 -3.33
C VAL A 63 -4.74 6.32 -3.18
N GLY A 64 -3.55 6.73 -3.63
CA GLY A 64 -2.33 5.92 -3.57
C GLY A 64 -1.63 5.93 -2.21
N SER A 65 -0.82 4.90 -1.97
CA SER A 65 -0.08 4.63 -0.73
C SER A 65 0.79 5.78 -0.18
N HIS A 66 1.29 6.66 -1.05
CA HIS A 66 2.25 7.73 -0.71
C HIS A 66 1.69 9.14 -0.93
N TYR A 67 0.39 9.27 -1.19
CA TYR A 67 -0.25 10.57 -1.29
C TYR A 67 -0.41 11.18 0.12
N HIS A 68 -0.19 12.50 0.26
CA HIS A 68 -0.45 13.20 1.52
C HIS A 68 -1.96 13.21 1.78
N PHE A 69 -2.42 12.41 2.75
CA PHE A 69 -3.84 12.05 2.84
C PHE A 69 -4.73 13.27 3.14
N ALA A 70 -4.23 14.27 3.86
CA ALA A 70 -4.96 15.52 4.09
C ALA A 70 -5.27 16.32 2.81
N GLU A 71 -4.52 16.10 1.72
CA GLU A 71 -4.68 16.78 0.43
C GLU A 71 -5.45 15.93 -0.61
N VAL A 72 -6.08 14.82 -0.21
CA VAL A 72 -6.89 14.04 -1.17
C VAL A 72 -8.10 14.85 -1.65
N ASN A 73 -8.78 14.34 -2.67
CA ASN A 73 -9.96 14.98 -3.28
C ASN A 73 -10.89 15.61 -2.21
N PRO A 74 -11.28 16.90 -2.35
CA PRO A 74 -12.20 17.58 -1.44
C PRO A 74 -13.53 16.88 -1.22
N ALA A 75 -13.98 16.06 -2.18
CA ALA A 75 -15.20 15.27 -2.05
C ALA A 75 -15.06 14.06 -1.11
N LEU A 76 -13.86 13.76 -0.60
CA LEU A 76 -13.69 12.86 0.52
C LEU A 76 -13.85 13.64 1.83
N GLU A 77 -14.85 13.26 2.61
CA GLU A 77 -15.18 13.85 3.91
C GLU A 77 -14.58 13.01 5.04
N PHE A 78 -13.73 13.64 5.86
CA PHE A 78 -13.02 13.07 7.01
C PHE A 78 -12.31 14.20 7.79
N ASP A 79 -11.72 13.88 8.94
CA ASP A 79 -10.90 14.82 9.71
C ASP A 79 -9.54 15.06 9.03
N ARG A 80 -9.44 16.14 8.25
CA ARG A 80 -8.20 16.54 7.56
C ARG A 80 -7.07 16.93 8.52
N LYS A 81 -7.39 17.44 9.71
CA LYS A 81 -6.39 17.81 10.70
C LYS A 81 -5.73 16.56 11.27
N ALA A 82 -6.50 15.51 11.55
CA ALA A 82 -5.97 14.21 11.99
C ALA A 82 -5.14 13.52 10.89
N ALA A 83 -5.46 13.75 9.61
CA ALA A 83 -4.74 13.21 8.47
C ALA A 83 -3.47 14.00 8.07
N TRP A 84 -3.21 15.17 8.67
CA TRP A 84 -2.10 16.04 8.28
C TRP A 84 -0.76 15.36 8.50
N GLY A 85 0.10 15.41 7.48
CA GLY A 85 1.41 14.77 7.46
C GLY A 85 1.38 13.24 7.49
N ARG A 86 0.25 12.62 7.12
CA ARG A 86 0.07 11.16 7.06
C ARG A 86 -0.23 10.66 5.64
N ARG A 87 -0.03 9.36 5.42
CA ARG A 87 -0.31 8.61 4.19
C ARG A 87 -0.97 7.27 4.53
N LEU A 88 -1.61 6.63 3.55
CA LEU A 88 -2.24 5.32 3.73
C LEU A 88 -1.24 4.25 4.24
N ASN A 89 -1.66 3.47 5.24
CA ASN A 89 -0.96 2.29 5.74
C ASN A 89 -1.24 1.06 4.86
N VAL A 90 -0.85 1.15 3.58
CA VAL A 90 -1.00 0.05 2.62
C VAL A 90 0.35 -0.25 1.96
N VAL A 91 0.42 -1.35 1.21
CA VAL A 91 1.62 -1.74 0.46
C VAL A 91 2.06 -0.60 -0.47
N SER A 92 3.38 -0.45 -0.66
CA SER A 92 3.89 0.54 -1.61
C SER A 92 3.39 0.25 -3.03
N GLY A 93 2.99 1.29 -3.77
CA GLY A 93 2.31 1.16 -5.07
C GLY A 93 0.84 0.74 -4.98
N GLY A 94 0.35 0.32 -3.81
CA GLY A 94 -1.05 0.06 -3.54
C GLY A 94 -1.88 1.35 -3.42
N SER A 95 -3.20 1.17 -3.38
CA SER A 95 -4.18 2.25 -3.28
C SER A 95 -5.47 1.77 -2.65
N MET A 96 -6.25 2.70 -2.10
CA MET A 96 -7.62 2.45 -1.66
C MET A 96 -8.59 3.16 -2.60
N ARG A 97 -9.72 2.53 -2.89
CA ARG A 97 -10.77 3.03 -3.78
C ARG A 97 -12.04 3.26 -2.96
N PHE A 98 -12.66 4.42 -3.15
CA PHE A 98 -13.91 4.83 -2.51
C PHE A 98 -14.98 4.97 -3.58
N GLU A 99 -16.02 4.14 -3.52
CA GLU A 99 -17.18 4.26 -4.40
C GLU A 99 -18.05 5.46 -4.00
N PRO A 100 -18.87 6.02 -4.91
CA PRO A 100 -19.82 7.08 -4.59
C PRO A 100 -20.73 6.72 -3.40
N GLY A 101 -20.81 7.59 -2.39
CA GLY A 101 -21.62 7.41 -1.18
C GLY A 101 -21.08 6.36 -0.19
N ALA A 102 -19.95 5.72 -0.47
CA ALA A 102 -19.36 4.74 0.44
C ALA A 102 -18.59 5.43 1.57
N ALA A 103 -18.70 4.86 2.78
CA ALA A 103 -17.91 5.25 3.94
C ALA A 103 -17.05 4.08 4.41
N GLU A 104 -15.73 4.26 4.40
CA GLU A 104 -14.74 3.23 4.67
C GLU A 104 -13.84 3.65 5.84
N GLN A 105 -13.32 2.67 6.58
CA GLN A 105 -12.28 2.92 7.58
C GLN A 105 -10.90 2.78 6.94
N VAL A 106 -10.03 3.75 7.20
CA VAL A 106 -8.68 3.80 6.64
C VAL A 106 -7.65 3.96 7.74
N GLU A 107 -6.54 3.26 7.61
CA GLU A 107 -5.39 3.43 8.48
C GLU A 107 -4.36 4.36 7.85
N LEU A 108 -3.90 5.34 8.62
CA LEU A 108 -2.93 6.34 8.21
C LEU A 108 -1.69 6.30 9.10
N ILE A 109 -0.52 6.39 8.48
CA ILE A 109 0.78 6.47 9.15
C ILE A 109 1.51 7.76 8.79
N PRO A 110 2.42 8.27 9.64
CA PRO A 110 3.17 9.48 9.35
C PRO A 110 4.02 9.31 8.09
N ILE A 111 4.06 10.36 7.26
CA ILE A 111 5.10 10.50 6.24
C ILE A 111 6.45 10.56 6.98
N ALA A 112 7.42 9.77 6.53
CA ALA A 112 8.75 9.71 7.13
C ALA A 112 9.77 10.54 6.32
N GLY A 113 11.05 10.43 6.67
CA GLY A 113 12.12 11.18 6.00
C GLY A 113 12.09 12.66 6.37
N GLN A 114 12.36 13.55 5.42
CA GLN A 114 12.39 15.00 5.64
C GLN A 114 11.00 15.64 5.78
N ARG A 115 9.92 14.87 5.56
CA ARG A 115 8.53 15.34 5.70
C ARG A 115 8.24 16.62 4.90
N ILE A 116 8.62 16.59 3.62
CA ILE A 116 8.38 17.66 2.63
C ILE A 116 7.34 17.19 1.60
N VAL A 117 6.26 17.96 1.45
CA VAL A 117 5.18 17.75 0.47
C VAL A 117 5.12 19.00 -0.43
N ALA A 118 5.92 19.01 -1.49
CA ALA A 118 6.09 20.19 -2.36
C ALA A 118 5.05 20.34 -3.49
N GLY A 119 4.20 19.34 -3.72
CA GLY A 119 3.27 19.29 -4.85
C GLY A 119 1.83 19.00 -4.44
N LEU A 120 1.19 18.04 -5.13
CA LEU A 120 -0.18 17.59 -4.88
C LEU A 120 -1.21 18.68 -5.15
N ARG A 121 -1.97 19.12 -4.14
CA ARG A 121 -2.88 20.26 -4.26
C ARG A 121 -2.23 21.57 -3.85
N GLY A 122 -1.01 21.53 -3.33
CA GLY A 122 -0.25 22.71 -2.89
C GLY A 122 -0.72 23.26 -1.55
N GLU A 123 -1.53 22.52 -0.78
CA GLU A 123 -2.02 22.98 0.53
C GLU A 123 -0.90 22.97 1.58
N CYS A 124 0.04 22.02 1.49
CA CYS A 124 1.30 22.07 2.23
C CYS A 124 2.37 22.88 1.49
N GLY A 125 2.65 22.54 0.23
CA GLY A 125 3.58 23.29 -0.63
C GLY A 125 5.04 23.35 -0.13
N GLY A 126 5.44 22.49 0.80
CA GLY A 126 6.75 22.60 1.46
C GLY A 126 6.94 21.63 2.63
N LYS A 127 7.60 22.10 3.70
CA LYS A 127 7.80 21.30 4.92
C LYS A 127 6.49 21.16 5.69
N LEU A 128 6.20 19.96 6.18
CA LEU A 128 5.02 19.68 7.01
C LEU A 128 5.15 20.24 8.44
N ASP A 129 6.36 20.24 8.97
CA ASP A 129 6.69 20.67 10.32
C ASP A 129 7.64 21.87 10.21
N GLY A 130 7.10 23.08 10.34
CA GLY A 130 7.79 24.35 10.18
C GLY A 130 7.17 25.44 11.03
#